data_AF-A0A2D0IJ03-F1
#
_entry.id   AF-A0A2D0IJ03-F1
#
_cell.length_a   1.000
_cell.length_b   1.000
_cell.length_c   1.000
_cell.angle_alpha   90.00
_cell.angle_beta   90.00
_cell.angle_gamma   90.00
#
_symmetry.space_group_name_H-M   'P 1'
#
loop_
_entity.id
_entity.type
_entity.pdbx_description
1 polymer ?
#
loop_
_entity_poly.entity_id
_entity_poly.type
_entity_poly.pdbx_seq_one_letter_code
_entity_poly.pdbx_strand_id
1 'polypeptide(L)'
;MRKAAVLIFLSMTVWCGQAISASEPIKLELTVAPELANYTDVLFPSPAYAALALQNSGLALSLSKPMTLISRQSFQIGPGKISYIDRKGQVFKYQATMALIFGKEISVPIEIDAGDMASGRLHIRAYPALAGLIPQELIVRIESKLQILSNANAQKQLVSYLSERFHGKVTDPEAISRLYDTIVFDAYNQAGRGGAVGGGKDTGASESLSSQWALIISILIWLAGFPVFVYIIRRQRMRRLEIAQ
;
A
#
# COMPACT_ATOMS: atom_id res chain seq x y z
N MET A 1 -30.58 -7.70 42.87
CA MET A 1 -30.62 -8.33 41.53
C MET A 1 -30.42 -7.38 40.34
N ARG A 2 -30.67 -6.05 40.45
CA ARG A 2 -30.48 -5.10 39.31
C ARG A 2 -29.03 -4.79 38.90
N LYS A 3 -28.02 -5.07 39.73
CA LYS A 3 -26.61 -4.74 39.42
C LYS A 3 -25.89 -5.79 38.57
N ALA A 4 -26.38 -7.03 38.51
CA ALA A 4 -25.77 -8.11 37.71
C ALA A 4 -26.12 -8.01 36.22
N ALA A 5 -27.30 -7.49 35.87
CA ALA A 5 -27.74 -7.37 34.48
C ALA A 5 -26.98 -6.30 33.68
N VAL A 6 -26.46 -5.25 34.35
CA VAL A 6 -25.72 -4.15 33.69
C VAL A 6 -24.30 -4.59 33.31
N LEU A 7 -23.69 -5.51 34.07
CA LEU A 7 -22.33 -6.01 33.82
C LEU A 7 -22.28 -6.97 32.62
N ILE A 8 -23.35 -7.76 32.38
CA ILE A 8 -23.45 -8.67 31.22
C ILE A 8 -23.70 -7.88 29.92
N PHE A 9 -24.45 -6.78 29.99
CA PHE A 9 -24.70 -5.93 28.83
C PHE A 9 -23.44 -5.14 28.41
N LEU A 10 -22.61 -4.71 29.37
CA LEU A 10 -21.33 -4.06 29.09
C LEU A 10 -20.28 -5.04 28.52
N SER A 11 -20.30 -6.32 28.94
CA SER A 11 -19.38 -7.33 28.39
C SER A 11 -19.76 -7.78 26.97
N MET A 12 -21.05 -7.76 26.59
CA MET A 12 -21.45 -8.04 25.20
C MET A 12 -21.06 -6.91 24.23
N THR A 13 -21.06 -5.65 24.67
CA THR A 13 -20.59 -4.55 23.80
C THR A 13 -19.09 -4.55 23.56
N VAL A 14 -18.30 -5.12 24.48
CA VAL A 14 -16.84 -5.28 24.30
C VAL A 14 -16.53 -6.45 23.35
N TRP A 15 -17.43 -7.44 23.21
CA TRP A 15 -17.27 -8.54 22.26
C TRP A 15 -17.84 -8.25 20.86
N CYS A 16 -18.78 -7.32 20.70
CA CYS A 16 -19.21 -6.88 19.37
C CYS A 16 -18.25 -5.86 18.71
N GLY A 17 -17.32 -5.27 19.46
CA GLY A 17 -16.34 -4.32 18.91
C GLY A 17 -15.16 -4.94 18.14
N GLN A 18 -14.95 -6.26 18.24
CA GLN A 18 -13.87 -6.97 17.54
C GLN A 18 -14.32 -7.71 16.27
N ALA A 19 -15.61 -7.63 15.92
CA ALA A 19 -16.16 -8.22 14.69
C ALA A 19 -16.30 -7.21 13.55
N ILE A 20 -15.39 -6.24 13.45
CA ILE A 20 -15.24 -5.45 12.22
C ILE A 20 -14.57 -6.35 11.18
N SER A 21 -15.41 -7.13 10.50
CA SER A 21 -15.18 -7.86 9.25
C SER A 21 -13.85 -8.60 9.11
N ALA A 22 -13.88 -9.90 9.40
CA ALA A 22 -13.00 -10.88 8.76
C ALA A 22 -13.34 -10.96 7.26
N SER A 23 -12.99 -9.92 6.50
CA SER A 23 -12.88 -10.05 5.05
C SER A 23 -11.63 -10.87 4.76
N GLU A 24 -11.72 -11.86 3.86
CA GLU A 24 -10.56 -12.67 3.47
C GLU A 24 -9.39 -11.75 3.07
N PRO A 25 -8.17 -12.01 3.57
CA PRO A 25 -7.03 -11.18 3.22
C PRO A 25 -6.72 -11.34 1.74
N ILE A 26 -6.31 -10.23 1.12
CA ILE A 26 -5.66 -10.29 -0.19
C ILE A 26 -4.29 -10.91 0.05
N LYS A 27 -4.07 -12.11 -0.52
CA LYS A 27 -2.82 -12.86 -0.40
C LYS A 27 -2.03 -12.70 -1.68
N LEU A 28 -0.78 -12.27 -1.55
CA LEU A 28 0.13 -12.05 -2.66
C LEU A 28 1.41 -12.82 -2.37
N GLU A 29 1.93 -13.52 -3.37
CA GLU A 29 3.21 -14.21 -3.29
C GLU A 29 4.18 -13.56 -4.28
N LEU A 30 5.37 -13.19 -3.78
CA LEU A 30 6.42 -12.58 -4.59
C LEU A 30 7.66 -13.46 -4.58
N THR A 31 8.19 -13.70 -5.78
CA THR A 31 9.51 -14.31 -5.94
C THR A 31 10.58 -13.26 -5.64
N VAL A 32 11.50 -13.56 -4.73
CA VAL A 32 12.55 -12.65 -4.29
C VAL A 32 13.91 -13.33 -4.29
N ALA A 33 14.97 -12.55 -4.48
CA ALA A 33 16.35 -13.02 -4.39
C ALA A 33 16.63 -13.52 -2.96
N PRO A 34 17.05 -14.79 -2.77
CA PRO A 34 17.32 -15.35 -1.44
C PRO A 34 18.30 -14.53 -0.61
N GLU A 35 19.25 -13.85 -1.26
CA GLU A 35 20.25 -13.01 -0.63
C GLU A 35 19.65 -11.81 0.13
N LEU A 36 18.43 -11.40 -0.23
CA LEU A 36 17.70 -10.36 0.50
C LEU A 36 17.37 -10.79 1.94
N ALA A 37 17.39 -12.09 2.24
CA ALA A 37 17.18 -12.64 3.58
C ALA A 37 18.17 -12.09 4.60
N ASN A 38 19.36 -11.71 4.16
CA ASN A 38 20.38 -11.14 5.02
C ASN A 38 20.03 -9.71 5.47
N TYR A 39 19.09 -9.01 4.83
CA TYR A 39 18.80 -7.61 5.10
C TYR A 39 17.41 -7.38 5.72
N THR A 40 16.60 -8.42 5.91
CA THR A 40 15.22 -8.32 6.42
C THR A 40 15.16 -7.62 7.77
N ASP A 41 15.99 -8.08 8.72
CA ASP A 41 16.03 -7.57 10.09
C ASP A 41 16.37 -6.07 10.16
N VAL A 42 17.06 -5.54 9.15
CA VAL A 42 17.48 -4.13 9.08
C VAL A 42 16.49 -3.29 8.29
N LEU A 43 16.10 -3.75 7.10
CA LEU A 43 15.34 -2.96 6.14
C LEU A 43 13.83 -3.04 6.37
N PHE A 44 13.30 -4.19 6.78
CA PHE A 44 11.86 -4.37 6.92
C PHE A 44 11.28 -3.52 8.06
N PRO A 45 11.92 -3.42 9.25
CA PRO A 45 11.50 -2.47 10.28
C PRO A 45 11.70 -0.99 9.90
N SER A 46 12.41 -0.73 8.80
CA SER A 46 12.82 0.62 8.37
C SER A 46 12.39 0.89 6.91
N PRO A 47 11.09 0.84 6.62
CA PRO A 47 10.57 0.86 5.25
C PRO A 47 10.98 2.10 4.46
N ALA A 48 11.22 3.24 5.12
CA ALA A 48 11.68 4.45 4.44
C ALA A 48 13.09 4.30 3.85
N TYR A 49 13.99 3.61 4.56
CA TYR A 49 15.34 3.32 4.08
C TYR A 49 15.36 2.19 3.05
N ALA A 50 14.49 1.18 3.20
CA ALA A 50 14.30 0.16 2.18
C ALA A 50 13.85 0.78 0.85
N ALA A 51 12.91 1.72 0.93
CA ALA A 51 12.41 2.46 -0.22
C ALA A 51 13.50 3.34 -0.86
N LEU A 52 14.31 4.03 -0.06
CA LEU A 52 15.46 4.79 -0.57
C LEU A 52 16.52 3.89 -1.22
N ALA A 53 16.85 2.76 -0.61
CA ALA A 53 17.82 1.82 -1.17
C ALA A 53 17.36 1.31 -2.54
N LEU A 54 16.06 1.05 -2.70
CA LEU A 54 15.46 0.68 -3.97
C LEU A 54 15.61 1.80 -5.02
N GLN A 55 15.33 3.05 -4.64
CA GLN A 55 15.54 4.19 -5.54
C GLN A 55 17.01 4.34 -5.94
N ASN A 56 17.92 4.24 -4.96
CA ASN A 56 19.35 4.37 -5.17
C ASN A 56 19.92 3.25 -6.05
N SER A 57 19.31 2.06 -6.04
CA SER A 57 19.67 0.95 -6.93
C SER A 57 19.16 1.13 -8.37
N GLY A 58 18.53 2.26 -8.68
CA GLY A 58 18.02 2.59 -10.02
C GLY A 58 16.56 2.23 -10.26
N LEU A 59 15.80 1.85 -9.22
CA LEU A 59 14.40 1.46 -9.34
C LEU A 59 13.49 2.56 -8.80
N ALA A 60 12.86 3.29 -9.73
CA ALA A 60 11.91 4.32 -9.37
C ALA A 60 10.63 3.71 -8.75
N LEU A 61 10.42 3.95 -7.46
CA LEU A 61 9.19 3.57 -6.75
C LEU A 61 7.93 4.26 -7.32
N SER A 62 8.11 5.47 -7.82
CA SER A 62 7.06 6.20 -8.53
C SER A 62 7.71 7.11 -9.55
N LEU A 63 7.21 7.03 -10.78
CA LEU A 63 7.61 7.92 -11.87
C LEU A 63 6.89 9.28 -11.80
N SER A 64 5.78 9.34 -11.06
CA SER A 64 4.86 10.49 -11.08
C SER A 64 4.91 11.35 -9.82
N LYS A 65 5.33 10.80 -8.68
CA LYS A 65 5.38 11.54 -7.42
C LYS A 65 6.65 11.23 -6.64
N PRO A 66 7.33 12.26 -6.12
CA PRO A 66 8.49 12.04 -5.27
C PRO A 66 8.08 11.33 -3.98
N MET A 67 9.00 10.56 -3.43
CA MET A 67 8.87 9.99 -2.11
C MET A 67 9.29 11.02 -1.06
N THR A 68 8.58 11.08 0.06
CA THR A 68 8.91 11.89 1.23
C THR A 68 9.14 10.98 2.41
N LEU A 69 10.30 11.13 3.07
CA LEU A 69 10.56 10.45 4.34
C LEU A 69 9.86 11.21 5.46
N ILE A 70 9.03 10.49 6.24
CA ILE A 70 8.40 11.06 7.45
C ILE A 70 9.22 10.65 8.67
N SER A 71 9.63 9.38 8.74
CA SER A 71 10.46 8.83 9.79
C SER A 71 11.20 7.59 9.27
N ARG A 72 12.08 7.00 10.09
CA ARG A 72 12.69 5.69 9.77
C ARG A 72 11.65 4.62 9.48
N GLN A 73 10.55 4.65 10.22
CA GLN A 73 9.49 3.65 10.17
C GLN A 73 8.40 4.00 9.16
N SER A 74 8.44 5.17 8.50
CA SER A 74 7.37 5.58 7.62
C SER A 74 7.79 6.51 6.49
N PHE A 75 7.25 6.27 5.30
CA PHE A 75 7.42 7.15 4.14
C PHE A 75 6.08 7.39 3.44
N GLN A 76 6.06 8.41 2.58
CA GLN A 76 4.89 8.82 1.82
C GLN A 76 5.23 8.96 0.33
N ILE A 77 4.34 8.49 -0.53
CA ILE A 77 4.39 8.69 -1.99
C ILE A 77 3.01 9.18 -2.42
N GLY A 78 2.92 10.46 -2.75
CA GLY A 78 1.64 11.09 -3.06
C GLY A 78 0.65 11.02 -1.89
N PRO A 79 -0.60 10.54 -2.10
CA PRO A 79 -1.59 10.40 -1.03
C PRO A 79 -1.37 9.14 -0.18
N GLY A 80 -0.46 8.25 -0.56
CA GLY A 80 -0.19 6.99 0.13
C GLY A 80 0.94 7.13 1.14
N LYS A 81 0.72 6.63 2.36
CA LYS A 81 1.71 6.54 3.44
C LYS A 81 1.85 5.09 3.88
N ILE A 82 3.07 4.62 4.05
CA ILE A 82 3.35 3.29 4.61
C ILE A 82 4.09 3.50 5.93
N SER A 83 3.63 2.84 6.99
CA SER A 83 4.24 2.90 8.32
C SER A 83 4.45 1.49 8.84
N TYR A 84 5.64 1.20 9.36
CA TYR A 84 5.91 -0.02 10.12
C TYR A 84 5.26 0.08 11.51
N ILE A 85 4.64 -1.01 11.95
CA ILE A 85 3.94 -1.10 13.24
C ILE A 85 4.74 -1.94 14.22
N ASP A 86 4.98 -3.20 13.88
CA ASP A 86 5.53 -4.20 14.80
C ASP A 86 6.05 -5.44 14.05
N ARG A 87 6.77 -6.32 14.74
CA ARG A 87 7.26 -7.61 14.24
C ARG A 87 6.93 -8.73 15.21
N LYS A 88 6.41 -9.84 14.67
CA LYS A 88 6.22 -11.10 15.40
C LYS A 88 6.93 -12.24 14.68
N GLY A 89 8.11 -12.63 15.15
CA GLY A 89 8.92 -13.65 14.48
C GLY A 89 9.35 -13.16 13.10
N GLN A 90 9.04 -13.90 12.03
CA GLN A 90 9.33 -13.50 10.64
C GLN A 90 8.20 -12.72 9.97
N VAL A 91 7.17 -12.34 10.72
CA VAL A 91 6.04 -11.55 10.22
C VAL A 91 6.20 -10.09 10.64
N PHE A 92 6.30 -9.21 9.66
CA PHE A 92 6.41 -7.76 9.82
C PHE A 92 5.07 -7.11 9.52
N LYS A 93 4.60 -6.25 10.42
CA LYS A 93 3.30 -5.59 10.33
C LYS A 93 3.47 -4.13 9.91
N TYR A 94 2.64 -3.71 8.97
CA TYR A 94 2.62 -2.37 8.43
C TYR A 94 1.19 -1.83 8.37
N GLN A 95 1.08 -0.51 8.35
CA GLN A 95 -0.12 0.23 8.05
C GLN A 95 0.09 0.99 6.75
N ALA A 96 -0.61 0.62 5.70
CA ALA A 96 -0.79 1.48 4.53
C ALA A 96 -1.96 2.43 4.81
N THR A 97 -1.77 3.71 4.56
CA THR A 97 -2.80 4.74 4.68
C THR A 97 -2.90 5.47 3.36
N MET A 98 -4.11 5.76 2.90
CA MET A 98 -4.35 6.56 1.71
C MET A 98 -5.30 7.70 2.04
N ALA A 99 -4.82 8.93 1.84
CA ALA A 99 -5.65 10.12 1.96
C ALA A 99 -6.66 10.17 0.82
N LEU A 100 -7.94 10.22 1.16
CA LEU A 100 -9.04 10.47 0.24
C LEU A 100 -9.37 11.97 0.19
N ILE A 101 -10.17 12.32 -0.81
CA ILE A 101 -10.80 13.63 -0.88
C ILE A 101 -11.69 13.82 0.36
N PHE A 102 -11.81 15.06 0.85
CA PHE A 102 -12.57 15.44 2.05
C PHE A 102 -11.94 15.03 3.39
N GLY A 103 -10.63 14.81 3.43
CA GLY A 103 -9.89 14.59 4.69
C GLY A 103 -10.16 13.24 5.36
N LYS A 104 -10.79 12.30 4.66
CA LYS A 104 -10.93 10.92 5.12
C LYS A 104 -9.68 10.13 4.74
N GLU A 105 -9.24 9.23 5.61
CA GLU A 105 -8.13 8.32 5.32
C GLU A 105 -8.63 6.88 5.35
N ILE A 106 -8.23 6.08 4.37
CA ILE A 106 -8.41 4.63 4.41
C ILE A 106 -7.12 4.03 4.94
N SER A 107 -7.25 3.19 5.96
CA SER A 107 -6.15 2.44 6.56
C SER A 107 -6.29 0.95 6.20
N VAL A 108 -5.26 0.39 5.58
CA VAL A 108 -5.14 -1.03 5.23
C VAL A 108 -3.96 -1.64 5.98
N PRO A 109 -4.21 -2.51 6.98
CA PRO A 109 -3.16 -3.31 7.61
C PRO A 109 -2.52 -4.26 6.60
N ILE A 110 -1.20 -4.39 6.65
CA ILE A 110 -0.41 -5.27 5.78
C ILE A 110 0.52 -6.10 6.66
N GLU A 111 0.61 -7.38 6.37
CA GLU A 111 1.58 -8.30 6.93
C GLU A 111 2.51 -8.79 5.83
N ILE A 112 3.82 -8.78 6.11
CA ILE A 112 4.83 -9.36 5.24
C ILE A 112 5.48 -10.51 6.02
N ASP A 113 5.34 -11.72 5.51
CA ASP A 113 5.88 -12.95 6.09
C ASP A 113 7.12 -13.37 5.31
N ALA A 114 8.27 -13.17 5.95
CA ALA A 114 9.59 -13.46 5.41
C ALA A 114 10.12 -14.85 5.81
N GLY A 115 9.26 -15.72 6.35
CA GLY A 115 9.66 -17.06 6.79
C GLY A 115 10.29 -17.91 5.68
N ASP A 116 9.79 -17.76 4.45
CA ASP A 116 10.24 -18.51 3.28
C ASP A 116 11.25 -17.75 2.41
N MET A 117 11.77 -16.62 2.87
CA MET A 117 12.55 -15.73 2.01
C MET A 117 13.90 -16.32 1.60
N ALA A 118 14.49 -17.18 2.44
CA ALA A 118 15.68 -17.96 2.08
C ALA A 118 15.41 -18.98 0.95
N SER A 119 14.15 -19.39 0.75
CA SER A 119 13.71 -20.19 -0.40
C SER A 119 13.33 -19.34 -1.62
N GLY A 120 13.50 -18.01 -1.53
CA GLY A 120 13.20 -17.06 -2.58
C GLY A 120 11.72 -16.66 -2.67
N ARG A 121 10.95 -16.81 -1.59
CA ARG A 121 9.52 -16.47 -1.57
C ARG A 121 9.17 -15.52 -0.44
N LEU A 122 8.34 -14.54 -0.75
CA LEU A 122 7.83 -13.57 0.20
C LEU A 122 6.30 -13.53 0.14
N HIS A 123 5.65 -13.77 1.28
CA HIS A 123 4.19 -13.75 1.35
C HIS A 123 3.71 -12.42 1.92
N ILE A 124 2.81 -11.76 1.22
CA ILE A 124 2.21 -10.49 1.63
C ILE A 124 0.72 -10.69 1.83
N ARG A 125 0.18 -10.23 2.95
CA ARG A 125 -1.25 -10.28 3.28
C ARG A 125 -1.74 -8.88 3.57
N ALA A 126 -2.72 -8.39 2.81
CA ALA A 126 -3.36 -7.11 3.06
C ALA A 126 -4.79 -7.33 3.57
N TYR A 127 -5.20 -6.55 4.56
CA TYR A 127 -6.50 -6.66 5.23
C TYR A 127 -7.35 -5.40 5.01
N PRO A 128 -7.69 -5.04 3.76
CA PRO A 128 -8.46 -3.83 3.51
C PRO A 128 -9.87 -3.97 4.08
N ALA A 129 -10.37 -2.91 4.71
CA ALA A 129 -11.78 -2.82 5.04
C ALA A 129 -12.59 -2.97 3.75
N LEU A 130 -13.62 -3.84 3.78
CA LEU A 130 -14.45 -4.14 2.62
C LEU A 130 -13.69 -4.87 1.49
N ALA A 131 -12.77 -5.79 1.79
CA ALA A 131 -12.01 -6.51 0.76
C ALA A 131 -12.90 -7.13 -0.34
N GLY A 132 -14.10 -7.60 0.02
CA GLY A 132 -15.07 -8.15 -0.94
C GLY A 132 -15.67 -7.14 -1.94
N LEU A 133 -15.43 -5.84 -1.77
CA LEU A 133 -15.82 -4.79 -2.71
C LEU A 133 -14.68 -4.35 -3.63
N ILE A 134 -13.45 -4.85 -3.42
CA ILE A 134 -12.32 -4.53 -4.29
C ILE A 134 -12.47 -5.36 -5.57
N PRO A 135 -12.59 -4.72 -6.75
CA PRO A 135 -12.67 -5.44 -8.01
C PRO A 135 -11.44 -6.34 -8.22
N GLN A 136 -11.66 -7.58 -8.63
CA GLN A 136 -10.57 -8.55 -8.85
C GLN A 136 -9.53 -8.03 -9.86
N GLU A 137 -9.97 -7.24 -10.85
CA GLU A 137 -9.08 -6.61 -11.83
C GLU A 137 -8.03 -5.68 -11.19
N LEU A 138 -8.38 -4.98 -10.10
CA LEU A 138 -7.42 -4.15 -9.37
C LEU A 138 -6.40 -5.01 -8.64
N ILE A 139 -6.82 -6.13 -8.05
CA ILE A 139 -5.93 -7.08 -7.38
C ILE A 139 -4.91 -7.64 -8.39
N VAL A 140 -5.38 -8.08 -9.56
CA VAL A 140 -4.52 -8.60 -10.64
C VAL A 140 -3.54 -7.52 -11.14
N ARG A 141 -3.97 -6.25 -11.25
CA ARG A 141 -3.07 -5.15 -11.61
C ARG A 141 -2.01 -4.88 -10.54
N ILE A 142 -2.37 -4.99 -9.26
CA ILE A 142 -1.42 -4.85 -8.14
C ILE A 142 -0.41 -6.00 -8.19
N GLU A 143 -0.87 -7.24 -8.36
CA GLU A 143 -0.02 -8.42 -8.54
C GLU A 143 0.97 -8.23 -9.69
N SER A 144 0.48 -7.84 -10.87
CA SER A 144 1.33 -7.62 -12.03
C SER A 144 2.39 -6.53 -11.78
N LYS A 145 2.03 -5.42 -11.13
CA LYS A 145 3.01 -4.38 -10.77
C LYS A 145 4.05 -4.86 -9.76
N LEU A 146 3.62 -5.62 -8.76
CA LEU A 146 4.55 -6.20 -7.79
C LEU A 146 5.48 -7.23 -8.43
N GLN A 147 5.01 -8.01 -9.40
CA GLN A 147 5.84 -8.94 -10.17
C GLN A 147 6.88 -8.21 -11.03
N ILE A 148 6.53 -7.06 -11.60
CA ILE A 148 7.48 -6.21 -12.34
C ILE A 148 8.56 -5.67 -11.39
N LEU A 149 8.17 -5.22 -10.20
CA LEU A 149 9.13 -4.80 -9.16
C LEU A 149 9.95 -5.98 -8.64
N SER A 150 9.42 -7.19 -8.71
CA SER A 150 10.12 -8.44 -8.36
C SER A 150 10.95 -9.02 -9.52
N ASN A 151 11.32 -8.20 -10.52
CA ASN A 151 12.19 -8.61 -11.60
C ASN A 151 13.58 -9.03 -11.06
N ALA A 152 14.09 -10.18 -11.51
CA ALA A 152 15.38 -10.71 -11.06
C ALA A 152 16.56 -9.71 -11.25
N ASN A 153 16.55 -8.92 -12.33
CA ASN A 153 17.57 -7.89 -12.55
C ASN A 153 17.47 -6.75 -11.54
N ALA A 154 16.25 -6.28 -11.27
CA ALA A 154 15.97 -5.26 -10.27
C ALA A 154 16.42 -5.72 -8.86
N GLN A 155 16.11 -6.96 -8.51
CA GLN A 155 16.53 -7.55 -7.24
C GLN A 155 18.05 -7.72 -7.16
N LYS A 156 18.70 -8.14 -8.26
CA LYS A 156 20.17 -8.24 -8.32
C LYS A 156 20.85 -6.89 -8.13
N GLN A 157 20.31 -5.83 -8.72
CA GLN A 157 20.81 -4.46 -8.53
C GLN A 157 20.70 -4.02 -7.06
N LEU A 158 19.55 -4.28 -6.43
CA LEU A 158 19.34 -3.98 -5.01
C LEU A 158 20.31 -4.78 -4.12
N VAL A 159 20.47 -6.09 -4.37
CA VAL A 159 21.39 -6.94 -3.61
C VAL A 159 22.83 -6.46 -3.77
N SER A 160 23.27 -6.14 -5.00
CA SER A 160 24.60 -5.59 -5.26
C SER A 160 24.80 -4.29 -4.48
N TYR A 161 23.86 -3.36 -4.60
CA TYR A 161 23.87 -2.08 -3.91
C TYR A 161 24.04 -2.25 -2.40
N LEU A 162 23.21 -3.10 -1.78
CA LEU A 162 23.26 -3.37 -0.34
C LEU A 162 24.56 -4.07 0.07
N SER A 163 25.02 -5.06 -0.69
CA SER A 163 26.23 -5.83 -0.37
C SER A 163 27.51 -4.99 -0.44
N GLU A 164 27.57 -4.02 -1.35
CA GLU A 164 28.68 -3.08 -1.48
C GLU A 164 28.77 -2.09 -0.31
N ARG A 165 27.65 -1.84 0.39
CA ARG A 165 27.54 -0.78 1.41
C ARG A 165 27.39 -1.32 2.81
N PHE A 166 26.88 -2.53 2.94
CA PHE A 166 26.73 -3.20 4.22
C PHE A 166 27.99 -3.97 4.58
N HIS A 167 28.88 -3.30 5.33
CA HIS A 167 30.07 -3.90 5.90
C HIS A 167 29.88 -4.13 7.40
N GLY A 168 29.40 -5.31 7.78
CA GLY A 168 29.22 -5.65 9.19
C GLY A 168 28.27 -6.81 9.42
N LYS A 169 27.98 -7.10 10.69
CA LYS A 169 26.92 -8.04 11.06
C LYS A 169 25.60 -7.29 11.17
N VAL A 170 24.52 -7.96 10.76
CA VAL A 170 23.13 -7.48 10.87
C VAL A 170 22.72 -7.15 12.32
N THR A 171 23.44 -7.66 13.30
CA THR A 171 23.21 -7.41 14.73
C THR A 171 23.98 -6.21 15.29
N ASP A 172 24.89 -5.60 14.52
CA ASP A 172 25.71 -4.48 14.98
C ASP A 172 24.99 -3.14 14.74
N PRO A 173 24.59 -2.41 15.80
CA PRO A 173 23.89 -1.13 15.67
C PRO A 173 24.69 -0.07 14.90
N GLU A 174 26.02 -0.07 15.01
CA GLU A 174 26.85 0.91 14.30
C GLU A 174 26.91 0.62 12.80
N ALA A 175 26.99 -0.66 12.41
CA ALA A 175 26.93 -1.07 11.01
C ALA A 175 25.58 -0.72 10.38
N ILE A 176 24.48 -0.90 11.14
CA ILE A 176 23.14 -0.49 10.70
C ILE A 176 23.04 1.03 10.52
N SER A 177 23.56 1.82 11.47
CA SER A 177 23.54 3.29 11.35
C SER A 177 24.32 3.74 10.13
N ARG A 178 25.53 3.20 9.94
CA ARG A 178 26.38 3.49 8.76
C ARG A 178 25.68 3.15 7.46
N LEU A 179 24.94 2.03 7.40
CA LEU A 179 24.16 1.68 6.22
C LEU A 179 23.11 2.75 5.92
N TYR A 180 22.34 3.19 6.93
CA TYR A 180 21.31 4.21 6.74
C TYR A 180 21.88 5.56 6.32
N ASP A 181 22.96 5.99 6.94
CA ASP A 181 23.65 7.23 6.59
C ASP A 181 24.14 7.15 5.13
N THR A 182 24.70 6.00 4.72
CA THR A 182 25.12 5.77 3.33
C THR A 182 23.94 5.84 2.36
N ILE A 183 22.81 5.20 2.68
CA ILE A 183 21.60 5.22 1.84
C ILE A 183 21.08 6.66 1.67
N VAL A 184 21.04 7.45 2.74
CA VAL A 184 20.56 8.84 2.69
C VAL A 184 21.54 9.72 1.91
N PHE A 185 22.85 9.54 2.14
CA PHE A 185 23.88 10.28 1.44
C PHE A 185 23.87 10.00 -0.07
N ASP A 186 23.72 8.75 -0.47
CA ASP A 186 23.56 8.36 -1.87
C ASP A 186 22.32 9.01 -2.50
N ALA A 187 21.18 8.99 -1.79
CA ALA A 187 19.95 9.61 -2.28
C ALA A 187 20.09 11.12 -2.47
N TYR A 188 20.77 11.80 -1.54
CA TYR A 188 21.07 13.23 -1.64
C TYR A 188 21.97 13.53 -2.85
N ASN A 189 23.01 12.72 -3.06
CA ASN A 189 23.93 12.90 -4.20
C ASN A 189 23.26 12.61 -5.55
N GLN A 190 22.29 11.69 -5.59
CA GLN A 190 21.50 11.42 -6.79
C GLN A 190 20.52 12.56 -7.09
N ALA A 191 19.91 13.19 -6.08
CA ALA A 191 19.04 14.35 -6.28
C ALA A 191 19.75 15.55 -6.90
N GLY A 192 21.06 15.72 -6.63
CA GLY A 192 21.90 16.76 -7.25
C GLY A 192 22.36 16.44 -8.68
N ARG A 193 22.32 15.17 -9.10
CA ARG A 193 22.63 14.73 -10.47
C ARG A 193 21.33 14.63 -11.27
N GLY A 194 20.77 15.79 -11.62
CA GLY A 194 19.52 15.89 -12.39
C GLY A 194 19.47 14.91 -13.56
N GLY A 195 18.50 14.00 -13.52
CA GLY A 195 18.29 13.03 -14.59
C GLY A 195 17.49 11.85 -14.09
N ALA A 196 16.19 11.87 -14.35
CA ALA A 196 15.36 10.67 -14.32
C ALA A 196 16.00 9.64 -15.27
N VAL A 197 16.80 8.72 -14.73
CA VAL A 197 17.25 7.51 -15.41
C VAL A 197 16.05 6.58 -15.46
N GLY A 198 15.16 6.87 -16.40
CA GLY A 198 13.87 6.24 -16.58
C GLY A 198 13.17 6.82 -17.80
N GLY A 199 13.92 7.04 -18.90
CA GLY A 199 13.40 7.41 -20.22
C GLY A 199 12.62 6.28 -20.90
N GLY A 200 11.94 5.43 -20.11
CA GLY A 200 10.94 4.49 -20.59
C GLY A 200 9.58 5.13 -20.40
N LYS A 201 9.00 5.64 -21.50
CA LYS A 201 7.55 5.86 -21.58
C LYS A 201 6.89 4.54 -21.14
N ASP A 202 6.01 4.59 -20.14
CA ASP A 202 5.15 3.46 -19.76
C ASP A 202 4.51 2.87 -21.02
N THR A 203 5.02 1.75 -21.54
CA THR A 203 4.31 0.88 -22.47
C THR A 203 3.25 0.16 -21.67
N GLY A 204 2.19 0.91 -21.38
CA GLY A 204 1.16 0.56 -20.41
C GLY A 204 0.68 1.77 -19.61
N ALA A 205 0.77 2.98 -20.16
CA ALA A 205 0.22 4.21 -19.57
C ALA A 205 -1.30 4.05 -19.37
N SER A 206 -1.68 3.40 -18.27
CA SER A 206 -2.98 3.61 -17.66
C SER A 206 -3.06 5.10 -17.39
N GLU A 207 -4.03 5.75 -18.01
CA GLU A 207 -4.27 7.19 -17.87
C GLU A 207 -4.12 7.64 -16.41
N SER A 208 -3.62 8.86 -16.21
CA SER A 208 -3.43 9.44 -14.89
C SER A 208 -4.65 9.19 -14.00
N LEU A 209 -4.44 9.01 -12.69
CA LEU A 209 -5.53 8.88 -11.73
C LEU A 209 -6.58 10.01 -11.88
N SER A 210 -6.20 11.19 -12.37
CA SER A 210 -7.14 12.27 -12.71
C SER A 210 -8.13 11.92 -13.85
N SER A 211 -7.72 11.11 -14.83
CA SER A 211 -8.61 10.55 -15.86
C SER A 211 -9.55 9.48 -15.28
N GLN A 212 -9.02 8.63 -14.38
CA GLN A 212 -9.84 7.63 -13.69
C GLN A 212 -10.88 8.28 -12.75
N TRP A 213 -10.61 9.46 -12.21
CA TRP A 213 -11.60 10.26 -11.48
C TRP A 213 -12.74 10.75 -12.37
N ALA A 214 -12.47 11.14 -13.62
CA ALA A 214 -13.53 11.52 -14.56
C ALA A 214 -14.47 10.34 -14.88
N LEU A 215 -13.90 9.13 -14.94
CA LEU A 215 -14.66 7.88 -15.16
C LEU A 215 -15.47 7.48 -13.91
N ILE A 216 -14.91 7.63 -12.70
CA ILE A 216 -15.64 7.39 -11.45
C ILE A 216 -16.75 8.44 -11.23
N ILE A 217 -16.47 9.71 -11.52
CA ILE A 217 -17.45 10.80 -11.44
C ILE A 217 -18.55 10.59 -12.49
N SER A 218 -18.23 10.17 -13.72
CA SER A 218 -19.25 9.89 -14.73
C SER A 218 -20.12 8.69 -14.32
N ILE A 219 -19.53 7.62 -13.77
CA ILE A 219 -20.26 6.47 -13.23
C ILE A 219 -21.17 6.90 -12.06
N LEU A 220 -20.69 7.72 -11.13
CA LEU A 220 -21.48 8.24 -10.00
C LEU A 220 -22.62 9.16 -10.46
N ILE A 221 -22.38 10.01 -11.46
CA ILE A 221 -23.42 10.85 -12.10
C ILE A 221 -24.49 9.97 -12.74
N TRP A 222 -24.12 8.87 -13.40
CA TRP A 222 -25.09 7.96 -13.98
C TRP A 222 -25.85 7.14 -12.93
N LEU A 223 -25.17 6.61 -11.91
CA LEU A 223 -25.78 5.83 -10.82
C LEU A 223 -26.73 6.65 -9.95
N ALA A 224 -26.44 7.93 -9.70
CA ALA A 224 -27.29 8.82 -8.91
C ALA A 224 -28.29 9.61 -9.76
N GLY A 225 -27.88 10.05 -10.95
CA GLY A 225 -28.70 10.87 -11.84
C GLY A 225 -29.82 10.08 -12.52
N PHE A 226 -29.56 8.83 -12.91
CA PHE A 226 -30.56 8.02 -13.62
C PHE A 226 -31.78 7.66 -12.75
N PRO A 227 -31.64 7.22 -11.48
CA PRO A 227 -32.79 6.97 -10.61
C PRO A 227 -33.61 8.23 -10.31
N VAL A 228 -32.95 9.37 -10.10
CA VAL A 228 -33.62 10.65 -9.85
C VAL A 228 -34.38 11.12 -11.08
N PHE A 229 -33.80 10.98 -12.27
CA PHE A 229 -34.45 11.28 -13.54
C PHE A 229 -35.69 10.40 -13.78
N VAL A 230 -35.58 9.09 -13.57
CA VAL A 230 -36.71 8.14 -13.66
C VAL A 230 -37.80 8.48 -12.65
N TYR A 231 -37.43 8.85 -11.41
CA TYR A 231 -38.38 9.27 -10.38
C TYR A 231 -39.13 10.55 -10.77
N ILE A 232 -38.43 11.56 -11.31
CA ILE A 232 -39.04 12.82 -11.77
C ILE A 232 -40.02 12.55 -12.92
N ILE A 233 -39.63 11.75 -13.92
CA ILE A 233 -40.53 11.40 -15.04
C ILE A 233 -41.76 10.66 -14.54
N ARG A 234 -41.60 9.69 -13.63
CA ARG A 234 -42.73 8.94 -13.06
C ARG A 234 -43.67 9.86 -12.30
N ARG A 235 -43.13 10.80 -11.51
CA ARG A 235 -43.91 11.79 -10.77
C ARG A 235 -44.65 12.76 -11.69
N GLN A 236 -44.03 13.19 -12.78
CA GLN A 236 -44.68 14.05 -13.77
C GLN A 236 -45.80 13.32 -14.53
N ARG A 237 -45.64 12.02 -14.83
CA ARG A 237 -46.70 11.20 -15.42
C ARG A 237 -47.89 11.04 -14.48
N MET A 238 -47.66 10.77 -13.20
CA MET A 238 -48.76 10.66 -12.21
C MET A 238 -49.56 11.97 -12.10
N ARG A 239 -48.88 13.12 -12.02
CA ARG A 239 -49.56 14.43 -11.97
C ARG A 239 -50.38 14.74 -13.23
N ARG A 240 -49.94 14.30 -14.41
CA ARG A 240 -50.72 14.47 -15.66
C ARG A 240 -51.97 13.58 -15.70
N LEU A 241 -51.92 12.42 -15.06
CA LEU A 241 -53.08 11.53 -14.93
C LEU A 241 -54.10 12.06 -13.93
N GLU A 242 -53.65 12.71 -12.84
CA GLU A 242 -54.52 13.36 -11.86
C GLU A 242 -55.24 14.61 -12.40
N ILE A 243 -54.66 15.31 -13.38
CA ILE A 243 -55.28 16.49 -14.03
C ILE A 243 -56.26 16.07 -15.16
N ALA A 244 -56.15 14.84 -15.65
CA ALA A 244 -57.00 14.31 -16.72
C ALA A 244 -58.25 13.55 -16.22
N GLN A 245 -58.44 13.47 -14.89
CA GLN A 245 -59.64 12.97 -14.22
C GLN A 245 -60.47 14.14 -13.69
#